data_AF-A0A6P1L7W6-F1
#
_entry.id   AF-A0A6P1L7W6-F1
#
_cell.length_a   1.000
_cell.length_b   1.000
_cell.length_c   1.000
_cell.angle_alpha   90.00
_cell.angle_beta   90.00
_cell.angle_gamma   90.00
#
_symmetry.space_group_name_H-M   'P 1'
#
loop_
_entity.id
_entity.type
_entity.pdbx_description
1 polymer ?
#
loop_
_entity_poly.entity_id
_entity_poly.type
_entity_poly.pdbx_seq_one_letter_code
_entity_poly.pdbx_strand_id
1 'polypeptide(L)'
;MTIKKPLAFKQPQVGHIIRDLRLLAGLTQEQFAATLGVTYTTINRWENGRSKPSPMAKKLIEQKLNEMGAQGEDLLTKYLPN
;
A
#
# COMPACT_ATOMS: atom_id res chain seq x y z
N MET A 1 12.84 -6.81 10.67
CA MET A 1 12.15 -5.98 11.67
C MET A 1 10.66 -6.06 11.36
N THR A 2 9.79 -6.20 12.37
CA THR A 2 8.34 -6.35 12.15
C THR A 2 7.68 -4.99 12.36
N ILE A 3 6.96 -4.48 11.36
CA ILE A 3 6.18 -3.25 11.48
C ILE A 3 5.10 -3.49 12.56
N LYS A 4 5.31 -2.95 13.78
CA LYS A 4 4.56 -3.29 15.00
C LYS A 4 3.20 -2.61 15.16
N LYS A 5 2.76 -1.78 14.21
CA LYS A 5 1.56 -0.94 14.38
C LYS A 5 0.50 -1.31 13.33
N PRO A 6 -0.75 -1.61 13.72
CA PRO A 6 -1.84 -1.68 12.75
C PRO A 6 -2.00 -0.28 12.17
N LEU A 7 -1.60 -0.13 10.90
CA LEU A 7 -1.59 1.16 10.25
C LEU A 7 -3.04 1.62 10.08
N ALA A 8 -3.37 2.75 10.72
CA ALA A 8 -4.64 3.42 10.51
C ALA A 8 -4.64 4.06 9.11
N PHE A 9 -4.74 3.23 8.07
CA PHE A 9 -4.83 3.61 6.68
C PHE A 9 -6.07 4.48 6.43
N LYS A 10 -5.89 5.79 6.58
CA LYS A 10 -6.85 6.81 6.15
C LYS A 10 -6.57 7.16 4.69
N GLN A 11 -7.62 7.54 3.97
CA GLN A 11 -7.46 8.20 2.68
C GLN A 11 -7.24 9.70 2.88
N PRO A 12 -6.43 10.37 2.04
CA PRO A 12 -5.75 9.84 0.85
C PRO A 12 -4.40 9.14 1.12
N GLN A 13 -3.91 9.12 2.37
CA GLN A 13 -2.55 8.68 2.70
C GLN A 13 -2.27 7.24 2.27
N VAL A 14 -3.21 6.32 2.49
CA VAL A 14 -3.07 4.93 2.04
C VAL A 14 -2.97 4.82 0.53
N GLY A 15 -3.68 5.65 -0.23
CA GLY A 15 -3.57 5.71 -1.68
C GLY A 15 -2.16 6.08 -2.14
N HIS A 16 -1.54 7.06 -1.47
CA HIS A 16 -0.16 7.45 -1.77
C HIS A 16 0.85 6.36 -1.42
N ILE A 17 0.68 5.69 -0.27
CA ILE A 17 1.54 4.55 0.12
C ILE A 17 1.44 3.43 -0.91
N ILE A 18 0.23 3.06 -1.34
CA ILE A 18 0.01 2.02 -2.36
C ILE A 18 0.69 2.40 -3.67
N ARG A 19 0.54 3.66 -4.10
CA ARG A 19 1.16 4.16 -5.32
C ARG A 19 2.68 4.09 -5.25
N ASP A 20 3.29 4.59 -4.18
CA ASP A 20 4.75 4.61 -4.04
C ASP A 20 5.31 3.19 -3.88
N LEU A 21 4.65 2.33 -3.11
CA LEU A 21 4.97 0.90 -2.98
C LEU A 21 5.01 0.23 -4.36
N ARG A 22 3.96 0.44 -5.16
CA ARG A 22 3.87 -0.10 -6.53
C ARG A 22 4.99 0.43 -7.43
N LEU A 23 5.26 1.73 -7.38
CA LEU A 23 6.27 2.37 -8.21
C LEU A 23 7.69 1.89 -7.85
N LEU A 24 7.99 1.74 -6.55
CA LEU A 24 9.27 1.19 -6.10
C LEU A 24 9.44 -0.28 -6.50
N ALA A 25 8.35 -1.04 -6.57
CA ALA A 25 8.36 -2.40 -7.10
C ALA A 25 8.46 -2.46 -8.64
N GLY A 26 8.41 -1.32 -9.34
CA GLY A 26 8.46 -1.26 -10.80
C GLY A 26 7.22 -1.82 -11.51
N LEU A 27 6.06 -1.84 -10.83
CA LEU A 27 4.85 -2.50 -11.33
C LEU A 27 3.82 -1.51 -11.90
N THR A 28 3.09 -1.94 -12.93
CA THR A 28 1.85 -1.27 -13.36
C THR A 28 0.73 -1.48 -12.34
N GLN A 29 -0.35 -0.71 -12.44
CA GLN A 29 -1.51 -0.88 -11.55
C GLN A 29 -2.15 -2.27 -11.73
N GLU A 30 -2.19 -2.79 -12.96
CA GLU A 30 -2.68 -4.15 -13.28
C GLU A 30 -1.80 -5.22 -12.67
N GLN A 31 -0.47 -5.10 -12.81
CA GLN A 31 0.47 -6.05 -12.24
C GLN A 31 0.37 -6.06 -10.72
N PHE A 32 0.32 -4.88 -10.09
CA PHE A 32 0.16 -4.77 -8.65
C PHE A 32 -1.20 -5.32 -8.19
N ALA A 33 -2.27 -5.06 -8.92
CA ALA A 33 -3.59 -5.63 -8.65
C ALA A 33 -3.56 -7.16 -8.66
N ALA A 34 -2.88 -7.77 -9.63
CA ALA A 34 -2.69 -9.21 -9.70
C ALA A 34 -1.93 -9.75 -8.47
N THR A 35 -0.91 -9.04 -7.97
CA THR A 35 -0.19 -9.47 -6.74
C THR A 35 -1.07 -9.45 -5.49
N LEU A 36 -2.11 -8.62 -5.46
CA LEU A 36 -3.03 -8.48 -4.34
C LEU A 36 -4.35 -9.23 -4.52
N GLY A 37 -4.54 -9.92 -5.65
CA GLY A 37 -5.79 -10.63 -5.96
C GLY A 37 -7.00 -9.70 -6.13
N VAL A 38 -6.78 -8.46 -6.59
CA VAL A 38 -7.84 -7.48 -6.84
C VAL A 38 -7.82 -7.00 -8.29
N THR A 39 -8.81 -6.21 -8.68
CA THR A 39 -8.88 -5.65 -10.03
C THR A 39 -8.07 -4.36 -10.16
N TYR A 40 -7.65 -4.03 -11.39
CA TYR A 40 -7.07 -2.74 -11.73
C TYR A 40 -7.90 -1.56 -11.18
N THR A 41 -9.23 -1.58 -11.40
CA THR A 41 -10.14 -0.53 -10.94
C THR A 41 -10.10 -0.34 -9.43
N THR A 42 -9.80 -1.41 -8.67
CA THR A 42 -9.66 -1.35 -7.22
C THR A 42 -8.41 -0.57 -6.83
N ILE A 43 -7.26 -0.90 -7.44
CA ILE A 43 -6.00 -0.15 -7.24
C ILE A 43 -6.16 1.30 -7.66
N ASN A 44 -6.74 1.55 -8.83
CA ASN A 44 -6.98 2.90 -9.33
C ASN A 44 -7.83 3.74 -8.36
N ARG A 45 -8.89 3.16 -7.78
CA ARG A 45 -9.71 3.86 -6.78
C ARG A 45 -8.95 4.11 -5.48
N TRP A 46 -8.11 3.18 -5.04
CA TRP A 46 -7.31 3.36 -3.83
C TRP A 46 -6.26 4.46 -4.02
N GLU A 47 -5.48 4.42 -5.10
CA GLU A 47 -4.43 5.41 -5.38
C GLU A 47 -4.99 6.83 -5.57
N ASN A 48 -6.21 6.96 -6.10
CA ASN A 48 -6.89 8.25 -6.27
C ASN A 48 -7.78 8.66 -5.09
N GLY A 49 -7.66 8.00 -3.93
CA GLY A 49 -8.40 8.36 -2.72
C GLY A 49 -9.92 8.12 -2.79
N ARG A 50 -10.42 7.40 -3.79
CA ARG A 50 -11.87 7.20 -4.04
C ARG A 50 -12.50 6.12 -3.15
N SER A 51 -11.71 5.20 -2.62
CA SER A 51 -12.17 4.19 -1.65
C SER A 51 -11.00 3.67 -0.82
N LYS A 52 -11.25 3.10 0.36
CA LYS A 52 -10.19 2.51 1.21
C LYS A 52 -10.02 1.00 0.94
N PRO A 53 -8.81 0.43 1.10
CA PRO A 53 -8.62 -1.01 1.06
C PRO A 53 -9.41 -1.73 2.16
N SER A 54 -9.88 -2.95 1.87
CA SER A 54 -10.51 -3.83 2.85
C SER A 54 -9.48 -4.28 3.91
N PRO A 55 -9.92 -4.79 5.09
CA PRO A 55 -9.00 -5.32 6.09
C PRO A 55 -8.03 -6.39 5.54
N MET A 56 -8.51 -7.28 4.67
CA MET A 56 -7.67 -8.28 4.01
C MET A 56 -6.63 -7.64 3.10
N ALA A 57 -7.04 -6.68 2.27
CA ALA A 57 -6.13 -5.97 1.38
C ALA A 57 -5.06 -5.18 2.15
N LYS A 58 -5.43 -4.55 3.28
CA LYS A 58 -4.48 -3.88 4.18
C LYS A 58 -3.40 -4.83 4.67
N LYS A 59 -3.78 -6.05 5.09
CA LYS A 59 -2.82 -7.07 5.54
C LYS A 59 -1.85 -7.48 4.42
N LEU A 60 -2.32 -7.62 3.19
CA LEU A 60 -1.45 -7.93 2.04
C LEU A 60 -0.51 -6.77 1.69
N ILE A 61 -1.01 -5.53 1.76
CA ILE A 61 -0.18 -4.32 1.58
C ILE A 61 0.90 -4.23 2.66
N GLU A 62 0.53 -4.49 3.93
CA GLU A 62 1.48 -4.55 5.05
C GLU A 62 2.54 -5.63 4.83
N GLN A 63 2.15 -6.82 4.35
CA GLN A 63 3.10 -7.86 4.01
C GLN A 63 4.08 -7.40 2.92
N LYS A 64 3.58 -6.78 1.85
CA LYS A 64 4.42 -6.23 0.78
C LYS A 64 5.38 -5.15 1.27
N LEU A 65 4.95 -4.28 2.18
CA LEU A 65 5.82 -3.28 2.81
C LEU A 65 6.92 -3.94 3.64
N ASN A 66 6.60 -4.98 4.42
CA ASN A 66 7.60 -5.74 5.18
C ASN A 66 8.61 -6.45 4.26
N GLU A 67 8.16 -6.99 3.13
CA GLU A 67 9.03 -7.64 2.12
C GLU A 67 10.07 -6.67 1.52
N MET A 68 9.76 -5.37 1.46
CA MET A 68 10.69 -4.33 1.00
C MET A 68 11.73 -3.88 2.03
N GLY A 69 11.63 -4.34 3.29
CA GLY A 69 12.56 -3.96 4.36
C GLY A 69 12.62 -2.45 4.57
N ALA A 70 13.83 -1.87 4.56
CA ALA A 70 14.06 -0.46 4.85
C ALA A 70 13.23 0.50 3.96
N GLN A 71 13.06 0.19 2.67
CA GLN A 71 12.28 1.02 1.76
C GLN A 71 10.79 1.07 2.16
N GLY A 72 10.25 -0.04 2.70
CA GLY A 72 8.88 -0.08 3.20
C GLY A 72 8.70 0.76 4.46
N GLU A 73 9.69 0.75 5.36
CA GLU A 73 9.70 1.57 6.57
C GLU A 73 9.80 3.07 6.24
N ASP A 74 10.60 3.45 5.25
CA ASP A 74 10.72 4.81 4.76
C ASP A 74 9.38 5.35 4.23
N LEU A 75 8.65 4.53 3.45
CA LEU A 75 7.32 4.90 2.97
C LEU A 75 6.32 5.14 4.09
N LEU A 76 6.35 4.29 5.12
CA LEU A 76 5.47 4.48 6.28
C LEU A 76 5.79 5.76 7.03
N THR A 77 7.08 6.04 7.24
CA THR A 77 7.53 7.26 7.91
C THR A 77 7.14 8.51 7.13
N LYS A 78 7.23 8.47 5.80
CA LYS A 78 6.86 9.57 4.90
C LYS A 78 5.38 9.97 5.00
N TYR A 79 4.48 8.99 5.07
CA TYR A 79 3.03 9.24 4.98
C TYR A 79 2.27 9.14 6.29
N LEU A 80 2.86 8.53 7.32
CA LEU A 80 2.30 8.40 8.65
C LEU A 80 3.34 8.84 9.70
N PRO A 81 3.77 10.11 9.68
CA PRO A 81 4.60 10.66 10.74
C PRO A 81 3.81 10.63 12.06
N ASN A 82 4.52 10.35 13.16
CA ASN A 82 3.94 10.33 14.50
C ASN A 82 3.33 11.68 14.90
#